data_AF-A0A0S8I2N2-F1
#
_entry.id   AF-A0A0S8I2N2-F1
#
_cell.length_a   1.000
_cell.length_b   1.000
_cell.length_c   1.000
_cell.angle_alpha   90.00
_cell.angle_beta   90.00
_cell.angle_gamma   90.00
#
_symmetry.space_group_name_H-M   'P 1'
#
loop_
_entity.id
_entity.type
_entity.pdbx_description
1 polymer ?
#
loop_
_entity_poly.entity_id
_entity_poly.type
_entity_poly.pdbx_seq_one_letter_code
_entity_poly.pdbx_strand_id
1 'polypeptide(L)'
;MNRKVVVVALGGNAITREFEEGNIYEQFANTRKSLTGVVDLVEKGYKIAITHGNGPQVGNYMIRVEESRNIVPPIPLGVIVADVEGGMGYMISQTMMNKLKERNLKQRVVTIITQVLV
;
A
#
# COMPACT_ATOMS: atom_id res chain seq x y z
N MET A 1 -18.02 21.69 11.83
CA MET A 1 -16.71 22.11 11.27
C MET A 1 -16.41 21.29 10.02
N ASN A 2 -16.11 21.94 8.90
CA ASN A 2 -15.79 21.25 7.65
C ASN A 2 -14.34 20.74 7.70
N ARG A 3 -14.14 19.43 7.83
CA ARG A 3 -12.80 18.84 7.88
C ARG A 3 -12.17 18.88 6.47
N LYS A 4 -10.97 19.44 6.36
CA LYS A 4 -10.22 19.49 5.09
C LYS A 4 -9.82 18.07 4.65
N VAL A 5 -9.88 17.82 3.35
CA VAL A 5 -9.49 16.54 2.73
C VAL A 5 -8.07 16.67 2.20
N VAL A 6 -7.24 15.65 2.45
CA VAL A 6 -5.88 15.52 1.91
C VAL A 6 -5.76 14.18 1.21
N VAL A 7 -5.23 14.20 -0.02
CA VAL A 7 -4.86 13.01 -0.77
C VAL A 7 -3.35 12.83 -0.65
N VAL A 8 -2.91 11.69 -0.15
CA VAL A 8 -1.49 11.36 0.04
C VAL A 8 -1.12 10.26 -0.95
N ALA A 9 -0.20 10.54 -1.87
CA ALA A 9 0.38 9.55 -2.77
C ALA A 9 1.68 9.00 -2.19
N LEU A 10 1.68 7.72 -1.80
CA LEU A 10 2.86 6.99 -1.37
C LEU A 10 3.69 6.59 -2.60
N GLY A 11 4.86 7.18 -2.75
CA GLY A 11 5.79 6.83 -3.83
C GLY A 11 6.40 5.43 -3.66
N GLY A 12 7.05 4.90 -4.71
CA GLY A 12 7.72 3.59 -4.66
C GLY A 12 8.72 3.46 -3.50
N ASN A 13 9.52 4.52 -3.28
CA ASN A 13 10.50 4.60 -2.19
C ASN A 13 9.89 4.57 -0.77
N ALA A 14 8.59 4.81 -0.65
CA ALA A 14 7.89 4.73 0.63
C ALA A 14 7.64 3.28 1.06
N ILE A 15 7.75 2.32 0.13
CA ILE A 15 7.49 0.89 0.34
C ILE A 15 8.74 0.06 0.03
N THR A 16 9.40 0.28 -1.10
CA THR A 16 10.63 -0.43 -1.49
C THR A 16 11.71 0.59 -1.80
N ARG A 17 12.87 0.50 -1.14
CA ARG A 17 14.02 1.38 -1.41
C ARG A 17 14.96 0.74 -2.41
N GLU A 18 15.69 1.57 -3.16
CA GLU A 18 16.56 1.15 -4.27
C GLU A 18 17.69 0.18 -3.87
N PHE A 19 18.10 0.18 -2.59
CA PHE A 19 19.20 -0.66 -2.08
C PHE A 19 18.74 -1.79 -1.14
N GLU A 20 17.44 -2.09 -1.11
CA GLU A 20 16.87 -3.16 -0.30
C GLU A 20 16.53 -4.38 -1.17
N GLU A 21 16.51 -5.58 -0.58
CA GLU A 21 16.05 -6.80 -1.26
C GLU A 21 14.58 -6.66 -1.68
N GLY A 22 13.81 -5.83 -0.95
CA GLY A 22 12.40 -5.62 -1.17
C GLY A 22 11.56 -6.76 -0.62
N ASN A 23 12.09 -7.51 0.36
CA ASN A 23 11.33 -8.57 1.02
C ASN A 23 10.16 -7.98 1.83
N ILE A 24 9.23 -8.85 2.23
CA ILE A 24 7.99 -8.39 2.88
C ILE A 24 8.26 -7.66 4.21
N TYR A 25 9.29 -8.06 4.95
CA TYR A 25 9.63 -7.44 6.24
C TYR A 25 10.12 -6.00 6.05
N GLU A 26 10.95 -5.77 5.04
CA GLU A 26 11.43 -4.43 4.64
C GLU A 26 10.26 -3.57 4.18
N GLN A 27 9.37 -4.09 3.33
CA GLN A 27 8.19 -3.36 2.85
C GLN A 27 7.28 -2.91 4.01
N PHE A 28 7.05 -3.78 4.99
CA PHE A 28 6.32 -3.43 6.20
C PHE A 28 7.06 -2.39 7.06
N ALA A 29 8.38 -2.50 7.19
CA ALA A 29 9.19 -1.55 7.95
C ALA A 29 9.18 -0.15 7.32
N ASN A 30 9.27 -0.06 6.00
CA ASN A 30 9.17 1.18 5.25
C ASN A 30 7.77 1.77 5.34
N THR A 31 6.73 0.96 5.19
CA THR A 31 5.33 1.40 5.34
C THR A 31 5.09 1.99 6.73
N ARG A 32 5.62 1.34 7.80
CA ARG A 32 5.58 1.88 9.17
C ARG A 32 6.27 3.23 9.31
N LYS A 33 7.40 3.45 8.64
CA LYS A 33 8.10 4.75 8.68
C LYS A 33 7.28 5.81 7.95
N SER A 34 6.87 5.52 6.73
CA SER A 34 6.17 6.44 5.81
C SER A 34 4.82 6.91 6.36
N LEU A 35 4.07 6.04 7.03
CA LEU A 35 2.74 6.39 7.55
C LEU A 35 2.74 7.26 8.82
N THR A 36 3.89 7.50 9.45
CA THR A 36 3.96 8.37 10.65
C THR A 36 3.43 9.77 10.35
N GLY A 37 3.89 10.40 9.25
CA GLY A 37 3.41 11.73 8.86
C GLY A 37 1.92 11.75 8.47
N VAL A 38 1.39 10.63 7.96
CA VAL A 38 -0.03 10.51 7.64
C VAL A 38 -0.89 10.51 8.90
N VAL A 39 -0.46 9.80 9.94
CA VAL A 39 -1.15 9.77 11.25
C VAL A 39 -1.15 11.16 11.89
N ASP A 40 -0.07 11.94 11.75
CA ASP A 40 -0.02 13.33 12.23
C ASP A 40 -1.11 14.20 11.59
N LEU A 41 -1.42 13.98 10.31
CA LEU A 41 -2.53 14.67 9.64
C LEU A 41 -3.88 14.21 10.18
N VAL A 42 -4.05 12.91 10.44
CA VAL A 42 -5.29 12.39 11.03
C VAL A 42 -5.54 12.99 12.42
N GLU A 43 -4.49 13.12 13.23
CA GLU A 43 -4.53 13.73 14.57
C GLU A 43 -4.90 15.22 14.52
N LYS A 44 -4.42 15.95 13.50
CA LYS A 44 -4.81 17.33 13.22
C LYS A 44 -6.23 17.49 12.66
N GLY A 45 -6.98 16.39 12.51
CA GLY A 45 -8.39 16.41 12.10
C GLY A 45 -8.65 16.40 10.60
N TYR A 46 -7.63 16.13 9.78
CA TYR A 46 -7.80 15.97 8.33
C TYR A 46 -8.51 14.66 7.97
N LYS A 47 -9.28 14.67 6.87
CA LYS A 47 -9.76 13.45 6.21
C LYS A 47 -8.73 13.03 5.18
N ILE A 48 -8.30 11.78 5.22
CA ILE A 48 -7.19 11.29 4.38
C ILE A 48 -7.71 10.28 3.36
N ALA A 49 -7.28 10.44 2.11
CA ALA A 49 -7.25 9.38 1.12
C ALA A 49 -5.78 9.03 0.82
N ILE A 50 -5.44 7.75 0.77
CA ILE A 50 -4.09 7.28 0.50
C ILE A 50 -4.10 6.56 -0.85
N THR A 51 -3.17 6.90 -1.73
CA THR A 51 -2.87 6.15 -2.95
C THR A 51 -1.42 5.66 -2.89
N HIS A 52 -1.06 4.68 -3.71
CA HIS A 52 0.31 4.19 -3.79
C HIS A 52 0.65 3.74 -5.22
N GLY A 53 1.94 3.77 -5.55
CA GLY A 53 2.46 3.04 -6.70
C GLY A 53 2.63 1.55 -6.39
N ASN A 54 2.76 0.72 -7.42
CA ASN A 54 2.91 -0.74 -7.30
C ASN A 54 3.95 -1.34 -8.27
N GLY A 55 4.70 -0.51 -9.01
CA GLY A 55 5.60 -0.96 -10.08
C GLY A 55 6.56 -2.09 -9.69
N PRO A 56 7.40 -1.92 -8.63
CA PRO A 56 8.30 -2.97 -8.17
C PRO A 56 7.56 -4.25 -7.74
N GLN A 57 6.42 -4.12 -7.06
CA GLN A 57 5.64 -5.24 -6.54
C GLN A 57 5.00 -6.04 -7.68
N VAL A 58 4.41 -5.36 -8.66
CA VAL A 58 3.84 -5.98 -9.87
C VAL A 58 4.94 -6.65 -10.69
N GLY A 59 6.12 -6.02 -10.83
CA GLY A 59 7.27 -6.63 -11.49
C GLY A 59 7.69 -7.96 -10.85
N ASN A 60 7.80 -7.99 -9.53
CA ASN A 60 8.13 -9.22 -8.79
C ASN A 60 7.07 -10.32 -8.95
N TYR A 61 5.78 -9.96 -8.97
CA TYR A 61 4.72 -10.93 -9.24
C TYR A 61 4.77 -11.45 -10.66
N MET A 62 5.07 -10.60 -11.64
CA MET A 62 5.21 -11.03 -13.04
C MET A 62 6.36 -12.03 -13.21
N ILE A 63 7.51 -11.79 -12.56
CA ILE A 63 8.62 -12.75 -12.55
C ILE A 63 8.15 -14.10 -11.99
N ARG A 64 7.40 -14.12 -10.88
CA ARG A 64 6.85 -15.38 -10.32
C ARG A 64 5.92 -16.09 -11.29
N VAL A 65 5.08 -15.35 -12.01
CA VAL A 65 4.18 -15.91 -13.02
C VAL A 65 4.98 -16.55 -14.16
N GLU A 66 6.01 -15.86 -14.66
CA GLU A 66 6.85 -16.40 -15.73
C GLU A 66 7.65 -17.63 -15.29
N GLU A 67 8.24 -17.62 -14.10
CA GLU A 67 9.01 -18.76 -13.56
C GLU A 67 8.13 -19.98 -13.27
N SER A 68 6.84 -19.77 -12.96
CA SER A 68 5.90 -20.85 -12.61
C SER A 68 4.98 -21.30 -13.75
N ARG A 69 5.12 -20.71 -14.95
CA ARG A 69 4.19 -20.91 -16.09
C ARG A 69 4.02 -22.35 -16.57
N ASN A 70 5.01 -23.21 -16.33
CA ASN A 70 4.98 -24.64 -16.71
C ASN A 70 4.38 -25.53 -15.61
N ILE A 71 4.08 -24.96 -14.45
CA ILE A 71 3.59 -25.66 -13.25
C ILE A 71 2.14 -25.23 -12.97
N VAL A 72 1.84 -23.94 -13.12
CA VAL A 72 0.50 -23.36 -12.91
C VAL A 72 0.12 -22.42 -14.05
N PRO A 73 -1.17 -22.27 -14.39
CA PRO A 73 -1.61 -21.35 -15.43
C PRO A 73 -1.21 -19.90 -15.14
N PRO A 74 -0.72 -19.15 -16.15
CA PRO A 74 -0.35 -17.76 -15.96
C PRO A 74 -1.60 -16.89 -15.73
N ILE A 75 -1.44 -15.85 -14.91
CA ILE A 75 -2.47 -14.83 -14.68
C ILE A 75 -2.12 -13.53 -15.43
N PRO A 76 -3.11 -12.83 -16.02
CA PRO A 76 -2.84 -11.62 -16.79
C PRO A 76 -2.48 -10.44 -15.89
N LEU A 77 -1.74 -9.47 -16.44
CA LEU A 77 -1.22 -8.32 -15.71
C LEU A 77 -2.29 -7.55 -14.90
N GLY A 78 -3.48 -7.35 -15.46
CA GLY A 78 -4.57 -6.66 -14.75
C GLY A 78 -5.04 -7.39 -13.49
N VAL A 79 -5.02 -8.73 -13.49
CA VAL A 79 -5.35 -9.54 -12.31
C VAL A 79 -4.21 -9.50 -11.30
N ILE A 80 -2.96 -9.56 -11.76
CA ILE A 80 -1.78 -9.37 -10.90
C ILE A 80 -1.83 -8.03 -10.17
N VAL A 81 -2.17 -6.95 -10.87
CA VAL A 81 -2.31 -5.62 -10.27
C VAL A 81 -3.36 -5.63 -9.17
N ALA A 82 -4.53 -6.23 -9.40
CA ALA A 82 -5.58 -6.34 -8.39
C ALA A 82 -5.15 -7.16 -7.16
N ASP A 83 -4.44 -8.27 -7.36
CA ASP A 83 -3.88 -9.09 -6.27
C ASP A 83 -2.86 -8.29 -5.45
N VAL A 84 -1.99 -7.55 -6.13
CA VAL A 84 -0.98 -6.68 -5.50
C VAL A 84 -1.65 -5.53 -4.74
N GLU A 85 -2.70 -4.91 -5.26
CA GLU A 85 -3.50 -3.92 -4.52
C GLU A 85 -4.08 -4.50 -3.22
N GLY A 86 -4.57 -5.74 -3.25
CA GLY A 86 -5.04 -6.43 -2.06
C GLY A 86 -3.94 -6.62 -1.01
N GLY A 87 -2.79 -7.14 -1.42
CA GLY A 87 -1.65 -7.37 -0.53
C GLY A 87 -1.04 -6.08 0.04
N MET A 88 -0.82 -5.08 -0.82
CA MET A 88 -0.28 -3.77 -0.41
C MET A 88 -1.29 -3.00 0.45
N GLY A 89 -2.56 -3.03 0.07
CA GLY A 89 -3.65 -2.41 0.82
C GLY A 89 -3.82 -3.01 2.21
N TYR A 90 -3.68 -4.34 2.35
CA TYR A 90 -3.60 -4.99 3.66
C TYR A 90 -2.43 -4.44 4.49
N MET A 91 -1.22 -4.40 3.93
CA MET A 91 -0.03 -3.91 4.61
C MET A 91 -0.20 -2.45 5.09
N ILE A 92 -0.69 -1.57 4.22
CA ILE A 92 -0.95 -0.16 4.52
C ILE A 92 -2.05 -0.03 5.58
N SER A 93 -3.17 -0.73 5.41
CA SER A 93 -4.32 -0.66 6.32
C SER A 93 -3.97 -1.16 7.71
N GLN A 94 -3.32 -2.33 7.80
CA GLN A 94 -2.88 -2.91 9.06
C GLN A 94 -1.91 -1.96 9.79
N THR A 95 -0.95 -1.40 9.06
CA THR A 95 0.01 -0.44 9.63
C THR A 95 -0.68 0.82 10.14
N MET A 96 -1.62 1.35 9.36
CA MET A 96 -2.34 2.56 9.72
C MET A 96 -3.24 2.33 10.96
N MET A 97 -3.97 1.21 11.00
CA MET A 97 -4.79 0.83 12.16
C MET A 97 -3.96 0.71 13.44
N ASN A 98 -2.78 0.10 13.37
CA ASN A 98 -1.89 -0.03 14.53
C ASN A 98 -1.46 1.35 15.04
N LYS A 99 -1.02 2.26 14.17
CA LYS A 99 -0.61 3.61 14.57
C LYS A 99 -1.76 4.46 15.10
N LEU A 100 -2.95 4.33 14.53
CA LEU A 100 -4.15 5.00 15.05
C LEU A 100 -4.47 4.51 16.46
N LYS A 101 -4.40 3.20 16.69
CA LYS A 101 -4.60 2.58 18.00
C LYS A 101 -3.58 3.07 19.03
N GLU A 102 -2.30 3.13 18.67
CA GLU A 102 -1.22 3.68 19.51
C GLU A 102 -1.49 5.12 19.97
N ARG A 103 -2.17 5.92 19.13
CA ARG A 103 -2.55 7.32 19.44
C ARG A 103 -3.98 7.50 19.95
N ASN A 104 -4.68 6.42 20.30
CA ASN A 104 -6.08 6.45 20.73
C ASN A 104 -7.05 7.12 19.72
N LEU A 105 -6.70 7.08 18.43
CA LEU A 105 -7.50 7.59 17.33
C LEU A 105 -8.49 6.50 16.85
N LYS A 106 -9.76 6.85 16.68
CA LYS A 106 -10.88 5.91 16.39
C LYS A 106 -11.27 5.82 14.90
N GLN A 107 -10.45 6.37 14.03
CA GLN A 107 -10.70 6.42 12.59
C GLN A 107 -10.68 5.00 12.01
N ARG A 108 -11.63 4.70 11.13
CA ARG A 108 -11.67 3.43 10.39
C ARG A 108 -10.82 3.53 9.13
N VAL A 109 -10.15 2.45 8.78
CA VAL A 109 -9.30 2.34 7.58
C VAL A 109 -9.86 1.23 6.69
N VAL A 110 -9.93 1.48 5.38
CA VAL A 110 -10.37 0.52 4.38
C VAL A 110 -9.50 0.66 3.14
N THR A 111 -9.18 -0.47 2.50
CA THR A 111 -8.59 -0.52 1.16
C THR A 111 -9.69 -0.84 0.17
N ILE A 112 -9.68 -0.16 -0.98
CA ILE A 112 -10.63 -0.36 -2.07
C ILE A 112 -9.82 -0.72 -3.31
N ILE A 113 -10.07 -1.89 -3.89
CA ILE A 113 -9.53 -2.26 -5.20
C ILE A 113 -10.08 -1.28 -6.24
N THR A 114 -9.21 -0.72 -7.05
CA THR A 114 -9.55 0.43 -7.90
C THR A 114 -9.22 0.18 -9.36
N GLN A 115 -10.21 0.29 -10.24
CA GLN A 115 -10.02 0.27 -11.69
C GLN A 115 -9.96 1.70 -12.24
N VAL A 116 -9.10 1.92 -13.24
CA VAL A 116 -8.96 3.20 -13.95
C VAL A 116 -9.24 2.98 -15.43
N LEU A 117 -10.19 3.72 -16.00
CA LEU A 117 -10.43 3.75 -17.43
C LEU A 117 -9.33 4.59 -18.10
N VAL A 118 -8.76 4.07 -19.19
CA VAL A 118 -7.77 4.76 -20.03
C VAL A 118 -8.31 5.03 -21.42
#